data_AF-A0A9E0VG06-F1
#
_entry.id   AF-A0A9E0VG06-F1
#
_cell.length_a   1.000
_cell.length_b   1.000
_cell.length_c   1.000
_cell.angle_alpha   90.00
_cell.angle_beta   90.00
_cell.angle_gamma   90.00
#
_symmetry.space_group_name_H-M   'P 1'
#
loop_
_entity.id
_entity.type
_entity.pdbx_description
1 polymer ?
#
loop_
_entity_poly.entity_id
_entity_poly.type
_entity_poly.pdbx_seq_one_letter_code
_entity_poly.pdbx_strand_id
1 'polypeptide(L)'
;MFRPSVVFVLLGLCLALFPSATAGQKKTPERPKPRKYRLVWADEFDYKGPPDPRKWGFETGFVRNKELQYYTGRPENVRVEDGMLVIEARREKFRNPEFTNRKDKNWRLNRAFARYTSASLTTRGRADWLYGRIEVRARLPRGRGAWPAIWMLGSNEENANRLADGEIDIMEHVGFEPAAIYGTVHTEAYNDSKGTQRVGRTEIENPAGEFHVYAIEWTPEKLDFLVDGRVYYSFPNERRTRAEWPFDRKFYLKINSAVGGEWAGREGIDDASFPQLFAIDYVRVYQSK
;
A
#
# COMPACT_ATOMS: atom_id res chain seq x y z
N MET A 1 -4.64 43.45 96.59
CA MET A 1 -3.59 43.49 95.56
C MET A 1 -3.11 42.05 95.37
N PHE A 2 -3.71 41.33 94.42
CA PHE A 2 -3.64 39.87 94.30
C PHE A 2 -2.81 39.46 93.07
N ARG A 3 -1.91 38.48 93.26
CA ARG A 3 -1.12 37.81 92.21
C ARG A 3 -2.00 36.90 91.34
N PRO A 4 -1.68 36.72 90.03
CA PRO A 4 -2.13 35.55 89.29
C PRO A 4 -0.96 34.62 88.94
N SER A 5 -1.23 33.31 89.08
CA SER A 5 -0.41 32.18 88.66
C SER A 5 -0.65 31.85 87.18
N VAL A 6 0.39 31.42 86.47
CA VAL A 6 0.33 30.94 85.08
C VAL A 6 0.23 29.40 85.08
N VAL A 7 -0.73 28.85 84.34
CA VAL A 7 -0.94 27.41 84.14
C VAL A 7 -0.40 27.01 82.76
N PHE A 8 0.40 25.94 82.74
CA PHE A 8 0.93 25.25 81.56
C PHE A 8 -0.13 24.35 80.91
N VAL A 9 -0.16 24.29 79.57
CA VAL A 9 -0.87 23.25 78.80
C VAL A 9 0.12 22.60 77.82
N LEU A 10 0.35 21.30 78.01
CA LEU A 10 1.11 20.40 77.14
C LEU A 10 0.16 19.74 76.13
N LEU A 11 0.41 19.90 74.82
CA LEU A 11 -0.26 19.13 73.76
C LEU A 11 0.56 17.87 73.45
N GLY A 12 -0.08 16.69 73.58
CA GLY A 12 0.47 15.40 73.17
C GLY A 12 0.28 15.12 71.68
N LEU A 13 1.31 14.56 71.04
CA LEU A 13 1.33 14.18 69.62
C LEU A 13 1.04 12.67 69.50
N CYS A 14 -0.06 12.29 68.84
CA CYS A 14 -0.35 10.90 68.49
C CYS A 14 0.20 10.57 67.09
N LEU A 15 1.17 9.67 66.98
CA LEU A 15 1.63 9.07 65.72
C LEU A 15 0.79 7.82 65.40
N ALA A 16 0.11 7.82 64.25
CA ALA A 16 -0.51 6.63 63.67
C ALA A 16 0.46 5.97 62.67
N LEU A 17 0.75 4.68 62.88
CA LEU A 17 1.53 3.84 61.97
C LEU A 17 0.59 3.20 60.94
N PHE A 18 0.87 3.40 59.65
CA PHE A 18 0.21 2.67 58.55
C PHE A 18 1.09 1.51 58.07
N PRO A 19 0.52 0.31 57.82
CA PRO A 19 1.27 -0.83 57.30
C PRO A 19 1.58 -0.66 55.81
N SER A 20 2.83 -0.93 55.43
CA SER A 20 3.32 -0.84 54.06
C SER A 20 2.86 -2.06 53.24
N ALA A 21 1.96 -1.84 52.28
CA ALA A 21 1.57 -2.85 51.30
C ALA A 21 2.67 -3.03 50.24
N THR A 22 3.19 -4.24 50.09
CA THR A 22 4.11 -4.61 49.01
C THR A 22 3.34 -4.73 47.71
N ALA A 23 3.45 -3.71 46.85
CA ALA A 23 2.91 -3.74 45.50
C ALA A 23 3.68 -4.75 44.65
N GLY A 24 3.01 -5.81 44.20
CA GLY A 24 3.55 -6.73 43.20
C GLY A 24 3.88 -5.99 41.90
N GLN A 25 5.14 -6.10 41.46
CA GLN A 25 5.58 -5.60 40.17
C GLN A 25 4.78 -6.30 39.05
N LYS A 26 3.84 -5.58 38.44
CA LYS A 26 3.27 -5.96 37.14
C LYS A 26 4.43 -6.01 36.14
N LYS A 27 4.76 -7.19 35.62
CA LYS A 27 5.70 -7.35 34.51
C LYS A 27 5.23 -6.45 33.36
N THR A 28 6.04 -5.45 33.04
CA THR A 28 5.86 -4.62 31.85
C THR A 28 5.90 -5.55 30.63
N PRO A 29 4.94 -5.49 29.70
CA PRO A 29 5.01 -6.30 28.49
C PRO A 29 6.33 -5.98 27.77
N GLU A 30 7.12 -7.02 27.53
CA GLU A 30 8.40 -6.90 26.85
C GLU A 30 8.14 -6.29 25.46
N ARG A 31 8.78 -5.15 25.16
CA ARG A 31 8.72 -4.58 23.81
C ARG A 31 9.24 -5.64 22.84
N PRO A 32 8.54 -5.97 21.74
CA PRO A 32 9.02 -6.94 20.78
C PRO A 32 10.41 -6.51 20.30
N LYS A 33 11.38 -7.43 20.38
CA LYS A 33 12.74 -7.20 19.88
C LYS A 33 12.65 -6.77 18.40
N PRO A 34 13.41 -5.76 17.96
CA PRO A 34 13.42 -5.36 16.56
C PRO A 34 13.80 -6.57 15.71
N ARG A 35 12.91 -6.97 14.78
CA ARG A 35 13.14 -8.10 13.89
C ARG A 35 14.36 -7.78 13.03
N LYS A 36 15.37 -8.66 13.03
CA LYS A 36 16.52 -8.53 12.12
C LYS A 36 16.06 -8.98 10.73
N TYR A 37 15.77 -8.03 9.86
CA TYR A 37 15.47 -8.28 8.45
C TYR A 37 16.77 -8.49 7.64
N ARG A 38 16.69 -9.30 6.57
CA ARG A 38 17.72 -9.44 5.53
C ARG A 38 17.07 -9.23 4.17
N LEU A 39 17.76 -8.51 3.27
CA LEU A 39 17.34 -8.35 1.88
C LEU A 39 17.34 -9.72 1.17
N VAL A 40 16.21 -10.09 0.57
CA VAL A 40 16.04 -11.37 -0.14
C VAL A 40 15.76 -11.19 -1.63
N TRP A 41 15.26 -10.03 -2.04
CA TRP A 41 15.00 -9.70 -3.43
C TRP A 41 15.03 -8.18 -3.60
N ALA A 42 15.56 -7.69 -4.73
CA ALA A 42 15.55 -6.29 -5.06
C ALA A 42 15.57 -6.04 -6.57
N ASP A 43 15.04 -4.90 -6.99
CA ASP A 43 15.39 -4.24 -8.24
C ASP A 43 15.71 -2.77 -7.97
N GLU A 44 16.96 -2.39 -8.22
CA GLU A 44 17.49 -1.04 -8.01
C GLU A 44 17.45 -0.20 -9.30
N PHE A 45 17.03 -0.81 -10.42
CA PHE A 45 16.85 -0.11 -11.70
C PHE A 45 18.14 0.60 -12.22
N ASP A 46 19.32 0.13 -11.81
CA ASP A 46 20.66 0.57 -12.26
C ASP A 46 21.03 0.04 -13.66
N TYR A 47 20.10 0.10 -14.60
CA TYR A 47 20.31 -0.32 -15.99
C TYR A 47 19.49 0.55 -16.94
N LYS A 48 19.65 0.36 -18.26
CA LYS A 48 18.88 1.08 -19.27
C LYS A 48 18.13 0.11 -20.17
N GLY A 49 16.87 0.41 -20.47
CA GLY A 49 16.04 -0.37 -21.39
C GLY A 49 14.79 -0.93 -20.73
N PRO A 50 14.21 -2.03 -21.23
CA PRO A 50 13.02 -2.62 -20.62
C PRO A 50 13.32 -3.20 -19.23
N PRO A 51 12.33 -3.25 -18.32
CA PRO A 51 12.45 -3.97 -17.04
C PRO A 51 12.95 -5.41 -17.21
N ASP A 52 13.80 -5.89 -16.28
CA ASP A 52 14.39 -7.23 -16.35
C ASP A 52 13.28 -8.31 -16.46
N PRO A 53 13.20 -9.07 -17.58
CA PRO A 53 12.13 -10.03 -17.80
C PRO A 53 12.17 -11.22 -16.84
N ARG A 54 13.30 -11.43 -16.13
CA ARG A 54 13.42 -12.43 -15.05
C ARG A 54 12.73 -11.98 -13.76
N LYS A 55 12.50 -10.67 -13.60
CA LYS A 55 11.86 -10.04 -12.43
C LYS A 55 10.43 -9.59 -12.72
N TRP A 56 10.19 -9.08 -13.93
CA TRP A 56 8.94 -8.43 -14.31
C TRP A 56 8.29 -9.06 -15.53
N GLY A 57 6.96 -9.21 -15.46
CA GLY A 57 6.07 -9.39 -16.60
C GLY A 57 5.13 -8.18 -16.73
N PHE A 58 4.32 -8.17 -17.78
CA PHE A 58 3.39 -7.07 -18.07
C PHE A 58 1.95 -7.56 -18.17
N GLU A 59 1.02 -6.77 -17.65
CA GLU A 59 -0.38 -6.87 -18.04
C GLU A 59 -0.60 -6.01 -19.29
N THR A 60 -1.36 -6.53 -20.26
CA THR A 60 -1.63 -5.83 -21.52
C THR A 60 -3.13 -5.70 -21.74
N GLY A 61 -3.56 -4.52 -22.16
CA GLY A 61 -4.94 -4.23 -22.52
C GLY A 61 -5.77 -3.52 -21.47
N PHE A 62 -7.09 -3.60 -21.65
CA PHE A 62 -8.06 -3.12 -20.68
C PHE A 62 -8.21 -4.18 -19.59
N VAL A 63 -7.63 -3.96 -18.42
CA VAL A 63 -7.46 -5.04 -17.44
C VAL A 63 -8.54 -5.05 -16.37
N ARG A 64 -8.78 -3.93 -15.67
CA ARG A 64 -9.66 -3.89 -14.48
C ARG A 64 -10.38 -2.55 -14.33
N ASN A 65 -11.31 -2.49 -13.35
CA ASN A 65 -12.00 -1.30 -12.83
C ASN A 65 -12.58 -0.29 -13.84
N LYS A 66 -12.91 -0.76 -15.06
CA LYS A 66 -13.36 0.07 -16.20
C LYS A 66 -12.44 1.27 -16.44
N GLU A 67 -11.14 1.08 -16.17
CA GLU A 67 -10.11 2.09 -16.36
C GLU A 67 -9.99 2.48 -17.84
N LEU A 68 -9.47 3.68 -18.12
CA LEU A 68 -9.54 4.27 -19.45
C LEU A 68 -8.30 4.01 -20.31
N GLN A 69 -7.16 3.69 -19.69
CA GLN A 69 -5.92 3.34 -20.36
C GLN A 69 -5.91 1.91 -20.90
N TYR A 70 -5.17 1.71 -21.97
CA TYR A 70 -4.74 0.39 -22.43
C TYR A 70 -3.31 0.15 -21.92
N TYR A 71 -3.10 -0.88 -21.09
CA TYR A 71 -1.77 -1.21 -20.62
C TYR A 71 -0.92 -1.81 -21.75
N THR A 72 0.35 -1.39 -21.85
CA THR A 72 1.32 -1.94 -22.80
C THR A 72 2.67 -2.16 -22.13
N GLY A 73 3.52 -2.97 -22.77
CA GLY A 73 4.95 -3.12 -22.43
C GLY A 73 5.87 -2.31 -23.35
N ARG A 74 5.36 -1.27 -24.04
CA ARG A 74 6.15 -0.47 -24.98
C ARG A 74 7.08 0.49 -24.22
N PRO A 75 8.27 0.83 -24.77
CA PRO A 75 9.21 1.76 -24.13
C PRO A 75 8.62 3.14 -23.84
N GLU A 76 7.61 3.57 -24.62
CA GLU A 76 6.88 4.81 -24.36
C GLU A 76 6.10 4.80 -23.04
N ASN A 77 5.67 3.63 -22.58
CA ASN A 77 4.87 3.49 -21.36
C ASN A 77 5.67 2.93 -20.18
N VAL A 78 6.73 2.17 -20.44
CA VAL A 78 7.58 1.60 -19.40
C VAL A 78 9.01 1.41 -19.86
N ARG A 79 9.95 1.95 -19.08
CA ARG A 79 11.38 1.83 -19.33
C ARG A 79 12.17 2.09 -18.05
N VAL A 80 13.40 1.61 -18.03
CA VAL A 80 14.39 1.94 -17.03
C VAL A 80 15.35 2.95 -17.63
N GLU A 81 15.46 4.10 -16.99
CA GLU A 81 16.35 5.20 -17.36
C GLU A 81 16.73 6.00 -16.11
N ASP A 82 17.94 6.59 -16.12
CA ASP A 82 18.44 7.46 -15.06
C ASP A 82 18.34 6.87 -13.64
N GLY A 83 18.58 5.55 -13.53
CA GLY A 83 18.55 4.81 -12.25
C GLY A 83 17.14 4.53 -11.73
N MET A 84 16.10 4.65 -12.56
CA MET A 84 14.71 4.51 -12.13
C MET A 84 13.89 3.72 -13.15
N LEU A 85 12.90 2.98 -12.66
CA LEU A 85 11.78 2.54 -13.47
C LEU A 85 10.80 3.71 -13.67
N VAL A 86 10.51 4.03 -14.92
CA VAL A 86 9.53 5.03 -15.32
C VAL A 86 8.31 4.33 -15.92
N ILE A 87 7.15 4.51 -15.28
CA ILE A 87 5.84 4.21 -15.86
C ILE A 87 5.22 5.52 -16.32
N GLU A 88 5.01 5.64 -17.63
CA GLU A 88 4.49 6.84 -18.27
C GLU A 88 3.09 6.59 -18.82
N ALA A 89 2.09 7.22 -18.19
CA ALA A 89 0.75 7.27 -18.76
C ALA A 89 0.68 8.41 -19.79
N ARG A 90 0.15 8.10 -20.97
CA ARG A 90 0.13 9.01 -22.12
C ARG A 90 -1.29 9.18 -22.63
N ARG A 91 -1.60 10.38 -23.10
CA ARG A 91 -2.82 10.66 -23.86
C ARG A 91 -2.53 10.41 -25.33
N GLU A 92 -2.96 9.25 -25.83
CA GLU A 92 -2.79 8.87 -27.24
C GLU A 92 -3.94 7.99 -27.71
N LYS A 93 -4.25 8.06 -29.00
CA LYS A 93 -5.21 7.17 -29.63
C LYS A 93 -4.53 5.84 -29.93
N PHE A 94 -4.84 4.81 -29.14
CA PHE A 94 -4.25 3.48 -29.30
C PHE A 94 -5.30 2.48 -29.77
N ARG A 95 -5.01 1.69 -30.81
CA ARG A 95 -5.93 0.66 -31.32
C ARG A 95 -6.03 -0.47 -30.30
N ASN A 96 -7.25 -0.87 -29.95
CA ASN A 96 -7.47 -2.09 -29.17
C ASN A 96 -7.44 -3.31 -30.10
N PRO A 97 -6.44 -4.21 -29.99
CA PRO A 97 -6.38 -5.43 -30.79
C PRO A 97 -7.51 -6.41 -30.47
N GLU A 98 -8.02 -6.39 -29.24
CA GLU A 98 -9.08 -7.27 -28.74
C GLU A 98 -10.49 -6.75 -29.07
N PHE A 99 -10.60 -5.67 -29.86
CA PHE A 99 -11.91 -5.14 -30.23
C PHE A 99 -12.67 -6.11 -31.13
N THR A 100 -13.91 -6.44 -30.73
CA THR A 100 -14.82 -7.27 -31.52
C THR A 100 -15.88 -6.40 -32.21
N ASN A 101 -16.75 -5.77 -31.43
CA ASN A 101 -17.80 -4.86 -31.90
C ASN A 101 -18.31 -3.96 -30.77
N ARG A 102 -18.90 -2.81 -31.12
CA ARG A 102 -19.38 -1.81 -30.12
C ARG A 102 -20.53 -2.29 -29.23
N LYS A 103 -21.19 -3.40 -29.56
CA LYS A 103 -22.32 -3.95 -28.79
C LYS A 103 -21.89 -5.08 -27.86
N ASP A 104 -20.60 -5.43 -27.81
CA ASP A 104 -20.11 -6.46 -26.91
C ASP A 104 -20.39 -6.06 -25.45
N LYS A 105 -20.89 -7.03 -24.66
CA LYS A 105 -21.21 -6.81 -23.24
C LYS A 105 -19.94 -6.70 -22.40
N ASN A 106 -18.83 -7.28 -22.86
CA ASN A 106 -17.53 -7.09 -22.25
C ASN A 106 -16.97 -5.73 -22.66
N TRP A 107 -16.89 -4.80 -21.70
CA TRP A 107 -16.39 -3.44 -21.90
C TRP A 107 -14.95 -3.38 -22.45
N ARG A 108 -14.18 -4.47 -22.29
CA ARG A 108 -12.83 -4.59 -22.84
C ARG A 108 -12.84 -4.80 -24.36
N LEU A 109 -13.88 -5.43 -24.88
CA LEU A 109 -14.01 -5.83 -26.29
C LEU A 109 -14.86 -4.84 -27.11
N ASN A 110 -15.64 -3.98 -26.45
CA ASN A 110 -16.51 -3.00 -27.13
C ASN A 110 -15.84 -1.64 -27.44
N ARG A 111 -14.56 -1.48 -27.09
CA ARG A 111 -13.78 -0.25 -27.28
C ARG A 111 -12.78 -0.42 -28.41
N ALA A 112 -13.03 0.14 -29.59
CA ALA A 112 -12.10 0.04 -30.73
C ALA A 112 -10.76 0.74 -30.50
N PHE A 113 -10.74 1.78 -29.66
CA PHE A 113 -9.56 2.54 -29.32
C PHE A 113 -9.54 2.88 -27.83
N ALA A 114 -8.34 2.94 -27.25
CA ALA A 114 -8.09 3.62 -25.99
C ALA A 114 -7.73 5.09 -26.25
N ARG A 115 -8.04 5.94 -25.27
CA ARG A 115 -7.65 7.37 -25.26
C ARG A 115 -6.35 7.62 -24.50
N TYR A 116 -5.94 6.64 -23.71
CA TYR A 116 -4.74 6.67 -22.91
C TYR A 116 -4.02 5.33 -23.01
N THR A 117 -2.72 5.35 -22.82
CA THR A 117 -1.88 4.17 -22.63
C THR A 117 -1.11 4.33 -21.33
N SER A 118 -0.71 3.21 -20.74
CA SER A 118 0.13 3.18 -19.54
C SER A 118 0.81 1.82 -19.44
N ALA A 119 1.43 1.52 -18.31
CA ALA A 119 1.99 0.20 -18.02
C ALA A 119 1.54 -0.35 -16.66
N SER A 120 1.59 -1.67 -16.57
CA SER A 120 1.32 -2.45 -15.37
C SER A 120 2.27 -3.63 -15.34
N LEU A 121 3.18 -3.62 -14.37
CA LEU A 121 4.18 -4.65 -14.15
C LEU A 121 3.70 -5.62 -13.07
N THR A 122 4.17 -6.86 -13.15
CA THR A 122 3.86 -7.91 -12.18
C THR A 122 5.05 -8.84 -11.97
N THR A 123 5.26 -9.29 -10.74
CA THR A 123 6.24 -10.36 -10.43
C THR A 123 5.62 -11.75 -10.50
N ARG A 124 4.36 -11.89 -10.95
CA ARG A 124 3.67 -13.18 -11.07
C ARG A 124 4.50 -14.16 -11.93
N GLY A 125 4.67 -15.38 -11.42
CA GLY A 125 5.46 -16.43 -12.04
C GLY A 125 6.98 -16.18 -12.03
N ARG A 126 7.46 -15.19 -11.26
CA ARG A 126 8.88 -14.81 -11.17
C ARG A 126 9.35 -14.70 -9.72
N ALA A 127 8.59 -13.97 -8.91
CA ALA A 127 8.87 -13.82 -7.48
C ALA A 127 7.56 -13.61 -6.70
N ASP A 128 7.47 -14.32 -5.59
CA ASP A 128 6.42 -14.19 -4.59
C ASP A 128 6.97 -14.43 -3.19
N TRP A 129 6.34 -13.81 -2.20
CA TRP A 129 6.83 -13.82 -0.82
C TRP A 129 5.71 -14.15 0.14
N LEU A 130 6.06 -14.82 1.23
CA LEU A 130 5.21 -15.00 2.40
C LEU A 130 5.88 -14.27 3.56
N TYR A 131 5.18 -13.27 4.10
CA TYR A 131 5.69 -12.36 5.14
C TYR A 131 6.94 -11.58 4.71
N GLY A 132 7.27 -10.56 5.50
CA GLY A 132 8.45 -9.75 5.31
C GLY A 132 8.14 -8.26 5.32
N ARG A 133 9.13 -7.47 4.93
CA ARG A 133 8.97 -6.06 4.63
C ARG A 133 9.10 -5.88 3.13
N ILE A 134 8.09 -5.31 2.50
CA ILE A 134 8.11 -4.94 1.08
C ILE A 134 8.07 -3.43 1.05
N GLU A 135 9.08 -2.81 0.45
CA GLU A 135 9.15 -1.36 0.31
C GLU A 135 9.50 -0.95 -1.12
N VAL A 136 8.90 0.14 -1.54
CA VAL A 136 9.07 0.73 -2.86
C VAL A 136 9.30 2.22 -2.67
N ARG A 137 10.44 2.71 -3.16
CA ARG A 137 10.73 4.15 -3.15
C ARG A 137 10.28 4.75 -4.47
N ALA A 138 9.29 5.64 -4.43
CA ALA A 138 8.69 6.15 -5.64
C ALA A 138 8.23 7.60 -5.50
N ARG A 139 8.12 8.28 -6.64
CA ARG A 139 7.50 9.59 -6.81
C ARG A 139 6.27 9.43 -7.69
N LEU A 140 5.13 9.88 -7.20
CA LEU A 140 3.83 9.66 -7.84
C LEU A 140 3.58 10.63 -9.01
N PRO A 141 2.69 10.28 -9.96
CA PRO A 141 2.23 11.21 -10.99
C PRO A 141 1.38 12.34 -10.39
N ARG A 142 1.42 13.52 -11.03
CA ARG A 142 0.48 14.62 -10.79
C ARG A 142 -0.71 14.52 -11.73
N GLY A 143 -1.82 15.11 -11.30
CA GLY A 143 -2.93 15.42 -12.18
C GLY A 143 -4.15 14.54 -11.95
N ARG A 144 -5.30 15.18 -12.01
CA ARG A 144 -6.59 14.54 -11.81
C ARG A 144 -6.80 13.42 -12.83
N GLY A 145 -7.31 12.28 -12.35
CA GLY A 145 -7.47 11.06 -13.14
C GLY A 145 -6.30 10.09 -13.03
N ALA A 146 -5.14 10.48 -12.48
CA ALA A 146 -4.06 9.55 -12.19
C ALA A 146 -4.43 8.58 -11.05
N TRP A 147 -4.09 7.30 -11.20
CA TRP A 147 -4.26 6.26 -10.17
C TRP A 147 -3.04 5.32 -10.14
N PRO A 148 -1.90 5.77 -9.60
CA PRO A 148 -0.76 4.89 -9.34
C PRO A 148 -1.09 3.92 -8.20
N ALA A 149 -0.61 2.68 -8.32
CA ALA A 149 -0.78 1.67 -7.29
C ALA A 149 0.47 0.80 -7.15
N ILE A 150 0.81 0.48 -5.90
CA ILE A 150 1.79 -0.54 -5.48
C ILE A 150 1.03 -1.52 -4.60
N TRP A 151 0.89 -2.76 -5.04
CA TRP A 151 -0.06 -3.69 -4.45
C TRP A 151 0.32 -5.13 -4.71
N MET A 152 -0.29 -6.05 -3.98
CA MET A 152 0.05 -7.46 -4.00
C MET A 152 -1.19 -8.33 -4.09
N LEU A 153 -1.09 -9.44 -4.82
CA LEU A 153 -2.14 -10.45 -4.95
C LEU A 153 -1.64 -11.82 -4.52
N GLY A 154 -2.51 -12.62 -3.92
CA GLY A 154 -2.19 -13.99 -3.55
C GLY A 154 -1.79 -14.85 -4.76
N SER A 155 -0.69 -15.60 -4.62
CA SER A 155 -0.25 -16.62 -5.57
C SER A 155 -1.14 -17.87 -5.38
N ASN A 156 -2.15 -18.02 -6.23
CA ASN A 156 -2.92 -19.27 -6.36
C ASN A 156 -2.95 -19.68 -7.83
N GLU A 157 -2.42 -20.87 -8.13
CA GLU A 157 -2.22 -21.35 -9.51
C GLU A 157 -3.45 -22.05 -10.09
N GLU A 158 -4.32 -22.62 -9.25
CA GLU A 158 -5.38 -23.51 -9.73
C GLU A 158 -6.74 -22.81 -9.89
N ASN A 159 -7.04 -21.77 -9.10
CA ASN A 159 -8.33 -21.05 -9.17
C ASN A 159 -8.21 -19.62 -8.59
N ALA A 160 -7.55 -18.71 -9.31
CA ALA A 160 -7.33 -17.34 -8.85
C ALA A 160 -8.65 -16.59 -8.59
N ASN A 161 -8.98 -16.34 -7.33
CA ASN A 161 -10.06 -15.47 -6.90
C ASN A 161 -9.48 -14.41 -5.98
N ARG A 162 -9.34 -13.18 -6.50
CA ARG A 162 -8.75 -12.04 -5.78
C ARG A 162 -9.26 -11.89 -4.36
N LEU A 163 -10.57 -12.03 -4.11
CA LEU A 163 -11.12 -11.84 -2.77
C LEU A 163 -10.82 -13.02 -1.83
N ALA A 164 -10.88 -14.25 -2.34
CA ALA A 164 -10.59 -15.44 -1.54
C ALA A 164 -9.08 -15.67 -1.32
N ASP A 165 -8.25 -15.15 -2.22
CA ASP A 165 -6.79 -15.23 -2.17
C ASP A 165 -6.15 -14.01 -1.51
N GLY A 166 -6.91 -12.91 -1.39
CA GLY A 166 -6.51 -11.68 -0.74
C GLY A 166 -5.79 -10.70 -1.66
N GLU A 167 -5.93 -9.43 -1.30
CA GLU A 167 -5.18 -8.31 -1.86
C GLU A 167 -4.65 -7.40 -0.75
N ILE A 168 -3.44 -6.90 -0.96
CA ILE A 168 -2.79 -5.92 -0.09
C ILE A 168 -2.36 -4.75 -0.96
N ASP A 169 -3.03 -3.61 -0.82
CA ASP A 169 -2.69 -2.37 -1.50
C ASP A 169 -1.74 -1.56 -0.63
N ILE A 170 -0.43 -1.73 -0.84
CA ILE A 170 0.62 -1.05 -0.08
C ILE A 170 0.48 0.46 -0.20
N MET A 171 0.20 0.94 -1.41
CA MET A 171 -0.05 2.33 -1.72
C MET A 171 -1.02 2.41 -2.89
N GLU A 172 -2.13 3.11 -2.66
CA GLU A 172 -2.91 3.73 -3.73
C GLU A 172 -2.97 5.24 -3.54
N HIS A 173 -3.10 5.94 -4.65
CA HIS A 173 -3.27 7.38 -4.70
C HIS A 173 -4.23 7.74 -5.83
N VAL A 174 -4.95 8.84 -5.67
CA VAL A 174 -5.82 9.42 -6.71
C VAL A 174 -5.49 10.89 -6.90
N GLY A 175 -5.29 11.29 -8.15
CA GLY A 175 -4.75 12.62 -8.44
C GLY A 175 -5.68 13.81 -8.09
N PHE A 176 -6.94 13.58 -7.72
CA PHE A 176 -7.81 14.63 -7.19
C PHE A 176 -7.67 14.85 -5.66
N GLU A 177 -7.01 13.92 -4.94
CA GLU A 177 -6.59 14.09 -3.54
C GLU A 177 -5.05 14.08 -3.48
N PRO A 178 -4.39 15.17 -3.90
CA PRO A 178 -2.96 15.17 -4.25
C PRO A 178 -2.01 14.89 -3.08
N ALA A 179 -2.48 14.93 -1.83
CA ALA A 179 -1.68 14.59 -0.64
C ALA A 179 -2.01 13.20 -0.06
N ALA A 180 -3.14 12.60 -0.45
CA ALA A 180 -3.68 11.42 0.21
C ALA A 180 -2.99 10.14 -0.27
N ILE A 181 -2.69 9.26 0.68
CA ILE A 181 -2.17 7.91 0.45
C ILE A 181 -3.08 6.91 1.16
N TYR A 182 -3.42 5.84 0.46
CA TYR A 182 -4.30 4.80 0.94
C TYR A 182 -3.56 3.48 1.05
N GLY A 183 -3.79 2.78 2.17
CA GLY A 183 -3.40 1.38 2.33
C GLY A 183 -4.65 0.55 2.56
N THR A 184 -4.90 -0.44 1.71
CA THR A 184 -6.15 -1.19 1.72
C THR A 184 -5.90 -2.68 1.80
N VAL A 185 -6.80 -3.40 2.46
CA VAL A 185 -6.88 -4.85 2.33
C VAL A 185 -8.23 -5.23 1.75
N HIS A 186 -8.21 -6.09 0.73
CA HIS A 186 -9.41 -6.71 0.20
C HIS A 186 -9.40 -8.21 0.43
N THR A 187 -10.49 -8.69 1.00
CA THR A 187 -10.71 -10.11 1.29
C THR A 187 -12.16 -10.48 0.99
N GLU A 188 -12.48 -11.77 1.09
CA GLU A 188 -13.86 -12.24 0.95
C GLU A 188 -14.78 -11.61 2.00
N ALA A 189 -14.29 -11.38 3.22
CA ALA A 189 -15.05 -10.71 4.28
C ALA A 189 -15.04 -9.18 4.15
N TYR A 190 -13.94 -8.59 3.69
CA TYR A 190 -13.70 -7.15 3.67
C TYR A 190 -13.52 -6.65 2.24
N ASN A 191 -14.60 -6.17 1.63
CA ASN A 191 -14.54 -5.64 0.26
C ASN A 191 -15.68 -4.66 -0.04
N ASP A 192 -15.48 -3.89 -1.11
CA ASP A 192 -16.34 -2.77 -1.50
C ASP A 192 -17.76 -3.22 -1.83
N SER A 193 -17.93 -4.41 -2.41
CA SER A 193 -19.27 -4.91 -2.77
C SER A 193 -20.15 -5.20 -1.56
N LYS A 194 -19.53 -5.43 -0.39
CA LYS A 194 -20.21 -5.58 0.91
C LYS A 194 -20.18 -4.29 1.75
N GLY A 195 -19.45 -3.26 1.34
CA GLY A 195 -19.22 -2.05 2.13
C GLY A 195 -18.41 -2.30 3.41
N THR A 196 -17.62 -3.36 3.46
CA THR A 196 -16.85 -3.81 4.64
C THR A 196 -15.34 -3.62 4.47
N GLN A 197 -14.93 -2.81 3.49
CA GLN A 197 -13.53 -2.55 3.18
C GLN A 197 -12.75 -2.02 4.38
N ARG A 198 -11.47 -2.37 4.42
CA ARG A 198 -10.54 -2.02 5.49
C ARG A 198 -9.46 -1.13 4.90
N VAL A 199 -9.63 0.17 5.10
CA VAL A 199 -8.84 1.23 4.45
C VAL A 199 -8.20 2.09 5.51
N GLY A 200 -6.88 2.22 5.44
CA GLY A 200 -6.11 3.26 6.11
C GLY A 200 -5.88 4.43 5.17
N ARG A 201 -5.91 5.66 5.70
CA ARG A 201 -5.60 6.88 4.96
C ARG A 201 -4.61 7.72 5.74
N THR A 202 -3.64 8.29 5.04
CA THR A 202 -2.77 9.34 5.57
C THR A 202 -2.58 10.43 4.51
N GLU A 203 -2.01 11.56 4.92
CA GLU A 203 -1.59 12.62 4.00
C GLU A 203 -0.10 12.85 4.15
N ILE A 204 0.58 13.05 3.02
CA ILE A 204 2.01 13.38 2.99
C ILE A 204 2.23 14.62 2.13
N GLU A 205 3.32 15.32 2.43
CA GLU A 205 3.72 16.49 1.65
C GLU A 205 4.31 16.05 0.31
N ASN A 206 3.87 16.72 -0.77
CA ASN A 206 4.48 16.65 -2.09
C ASN A 206 4.74 15.23 -2.69
N PRO A 207 3.80 14.27 -2.62
CA PRO A 207 4.02 12.89 -3.09
C PRO A 207 4.38 12.78 -4.58
N ALA A 208 4.02 13.80 -5.35
CA ALA A 208 4.28 13.87 -6.77
C ALA A 208 5.45 14.79 -7.15
N GLY A 209 6.17 15.35 -6.17
CA GLY A 209 7.40 16.12 -6.35
C GLY A 209 8.61 15.45 -5.76
N GLU A 210 8.42 14.66 -4.70
CA GLU A 210 9.49 14.00 -3.96
C GLU A 210 9.32 12.48 -3.98
N PHE A 211 10.41 11.79 -3.69
CA PHE A 211 10.40 10.35 -3.52
C PHE A 211 10.08 10.01 -2.07
N HIS A 212 9.09 9.16 -1.88
CA HIS A 212 8.71 8.60 -0.59
C HIS A 212 8.91 7.09 -0.60
N VAL A 213 9.08 6.51 0.59
CA VAL A 213 9.16 5.06 0.77
C VAL A 213 7.80 4.54 1.22
N TYR A 214 7.10 3.86 0.33
CA TYR A 214 5.84 3.17 0.62
C TYR A 214 6.15 1.73 0.98
N ALA A 215 5.64 1.24 2.12
CA ALA A 215 5.99 -0.08 2.59
C ALA A 215 4.87 -0.79 3.35
N ILE A 216 4.96 -2.11 3.38
CA ILE A 216 4.30 -2.93 4.39
C ILE A 216 5.31 -3.69 5.24
N GLU A 217 4.97 -3.88 6.51
CA GLU A 217 5.53 -4.94 7.34
C GLU A 217 4.43 -5.98 7.56
N TRP A 218 4.66 -7.16 6.98
CA TRP A 218 3.71 -8.26 6.94
C TRP A 218 4.20 -9.42 7.78
N THR A 219 3.39 -9.79 8.76
CA THR A 219 3.66 -10.90 9.67
C THR A 219 2.42 -11.79 9.80
N PRO A 220 2.51 -12.98 10.41
CA PRO A 220 1.33 -13.79 10.72
C PRO A 220 0.32 -13.10 11.66
N GLU A 221 0.75 -12.04 12.34
CA GLU A 221 -0.05 -11.33 13.35
C GLU A 221 -0.76 -10.10 12.79
N LYS A 222 -0.18 -9.42 11.80
CA LYS A 222 -0.71 -8.16 11.26
C LYS A 222 -0.02 -7.72 9.97
N LEU A 223 -0.67 -6.78 9.29
CA LEU A 223 -0.12 -5.94 8.23
C LEU A 223 0.00 -4.52 8.77
N ASP A 224 1.21 -3.99 8.87
CA ASP A 224 1.44 -2.56 9.11
C ASP A 224 1.76 -1.88 7.78
N PHE A 225 1.06 -0.81 7.46
CA PHE A 225 1.28 0.03 6.28
C PHE A 225 2.05 1.29 6.69
N LEU A 226 3.08 1.61 5.93
CA LEU A 226 4.02 2.67 6.25
C LEU A 226 4.27 3.60 5.07
N VAL A 227 4.46 4.87 5.39
CA VAL A 227 5.08 5.86 4.51
C VAL A 227 6.26 6.48 5.24
N ASP A 228 7.43 6.53 4.60
CA ASP A 228 8.68 7.07 5.16
C ASP A 228 9.03 6.52 6.54
N GLY A 229 8.81 5.21 6.72
CA GLY A 229 9.08 4.48 7.95
C GLY A 229 8.08 4.71 9.08
N ARG A 230 7.01 5.48 8.86
CA ARG A 230 5.96 5.74 9.84
C ARG A 230 4.74 4.87 9.53
N VAL A 231 4.34 4.05 10.50
CA VAL A 231 3.09 3.27 10.42
C VAL A 231 1.90 4.25 10.50
N TYR A 232 1.03 4.23 9.49
CA TYR A 232 -0.22 5.01 9.50
C TYR A 232 -1.47 4.14 9.58
N TYR A 233 -1.35 2.84 9.27
CA TYR A 233 -2.45 1.90 9.36
C TYR A 233 -1.94 0.51 9.74
N SER A 234 -2.67 -0.15 10.64
CA SER A 234 -2.39 -1.52 11.06
C SER A 234 -3.65 -2.37 10.92
N PHE A 235 -3.56 -3.48 10.21
CA PHE A 235 -4.63 -4.47 10.07
C PHE A 235 -4.25 -5.76 10.82
N PRO A 236 -4.84 -6.02 11.99
CA PRO A 236 -4.49 -7.19 12.81
C PRO A 236 -5.16 -8.47 12.30
N ASN A 237 -4.47 -9.59 12.46
CA ASN A 237 -5.05 -10.93 12.31
C ASN A 237 -5.84 -11.28 13.58
N GLU A 238 -7.17 -11.21 13.51
CA GLU A 238 -8.06 -11.63 14.60
C GLU A 238 -8.09 -13.15 14.80
N ARG A 239 -7.45 -13.93 13.92
CA ARG A 239 -7.37 -15.40 13.95
C ARG A 239 -8.74 -16.10 13.93
N ARG A 240 -9.67 -15.53 13.19
CA ARG A 240 -11.07 -15.98 13.13
C ARG A 240 -11.30 -16.88 11.92
N THR A 241 -11.16 -16.34 10.71
CA THR A 241 -11.44 -17.08 9.48
C THR A 241 -10.45 -16.73 8.36
N ARG A 242 -10.29 -17.65 7.41
CA ARG A 242 -9.54 -17.39 6.16
C ARG A 242 -10.18 -16.27 5.33
N ALA A 243 -11.51 -16.14 5.37
CA ALA A 243 -12.23 -15.09 4.64
C ALA A 243 -11.85 -13.68 5.13
N GLU A 244 -11.45 -13.55 6.40
CA GLU A 244 -10.96 -12.30 7.00
C GLU A 244 -9.43 -12.16 6.88
N TRP A 245 -8.71 -13.27 6.93
CA TRP A 245 -7.25 -13.32 6.84
C TRP A 245 -6.75 -14.35 5.82
N PRO A 246 -6.73 -14.04 4.52
CA PRO A 246 -6.14 -14.90 3.50
C PRO A 246 -4.61 -14.75 3.40
N PHE A 247 -3.98 -13.93 4.25
CA PHE A 247 -2.60 -13.46 4.16
C PHE A 247 -1.54 -14.41 4.77
N ASP A 248 -1.88 -15.69 4.96
CA ASP A 248 -0.93 -16.75 5.36
C ASP A 248 -0.50 -17.59 4.15
N ARG A 249 -0.30 -16.94 3.00
CA ARG A 249 0.15 -17.56 1.73
C ARG A 249 1.10 -16.62 0.99
N LYS A 250 1.72 -17.10 -0.09
CA LYS A 250 2.59 -16.24 -0.91
C LYS A 250 1.80 -15.22 -1.72
N PHE A 251 2.39 -14.04 -1.90
CA PHE A 251 1.85 -12.95 -2.69
C PHE A 251 2.90 -12.45 -3.69
N TYR A 252 2.46 -12.10 -4.89
CA TYR A 252 3.28 -11.43 -5.91
C TYR A 252 2.96 -9.95 -5.97
N LEU A 253 3.93 -9.13 -6.37
CA LEU A 253 3.83 -7.67 -6.44
C LEU A 253 3.33 -7.20 -7.80
N LYS A 254 2.60 -6.09 -7.79
CA LYS A 254 2.12 -5.35 -8.96
C LYS A 254 2.39 -3.86 -8.78
N ILE A 255 2.80 -3.22 -9.86
CA ILE A 255 3.03 -1.77 -9.92
C ILE A 255 2.41 -1.26 -11.21
N ASN A 256 1.50 -0.31 -11.13
CA ASN A 256 0.86 0.28 -12.32
C ASN A 256 0.51 1.75 -12.10
N SER A 257 0.21 2.42 -13.21
CA SER A 257 -0.45 3.73 -13.20
C SER A 257 -1.72 3.67 -14.05
N ALA A 258 -2.88 3.53 -13.40
CA ALA A 258 -4.18 3.62 -14.06
C ALA A 258 -4.55 5.08 -14.37
N VAL A 259 -5.50 5.25 -15.30
CA VAL A 259 -6.09 6.53 -15.69
C VAL A 259 -7.62 6.43 -15.64
N GLY A 260 -8.24 7.26 -14.80
CA GLY A 260 -9.68 7.31 -14.62
C GLY A 260 -10.21 6.08 -13.87
N GLY A 261 -11.19 5.40 -14.46
CA GLY A 261 -11.92 4.32 -13.78
C GLY A 261 -12.94 4.86 -12.76
N GLU A 262 -13.57 3.95 -12.03
CA GLU A 262 -14.68 4.27 -11.11
C GLU A 262 -14.25 5.12 -9.90
N TRP A 263 -12.96 5.10 -9.53
CA TRP A 263 -12.44 5.90 -8.41
C TRP A 263 -11.70 7.15 -8.88
N ALA A 264 -10.52 7.03 -9.51
CA ALA A 264 -9.71 8.19 -9.87
C ALA A 264 -10.37 9.12 -10.91
N GLY A 265 -11.34 8.61 -11.69
CA GLY A 265 -12.11 9.38 -12.66
C GLY A 265 -13.29 10.16 -12.09
N ARG A 266 -13.58 10.06 -10.78
CA ARG A 266 -14.77 10.68 -10.15
C ARG A 266 -14.86 12.19 -10.35
N GLU A 267 -13.73 12.88 -10.30
CA GLU A 267 -13.65 14.33 -10.49
C GLU A 267 -13.29 14.71 -11.95
N GLY A 268 -13.31 13.74 -12.87
CA GLY A 268 -12.87 13.89 -14.26
C GLY A 268 -11.39 13.55 -14.46
N ILE A 269 -10.85 13.91 -15.62
CA ILE A 269 -9.43 13.72 -15.99
C ILE A 269 -8.90 15.07 -16.45
N ASP A 270 -7.71 15.45 -15.97
CA ASP A 270 -7.00 16.60 -16.50
C ASP A 270 -6.11 16.19 -17.68
N ASP A 271 -6.64 16.31 -18.90
CA ASP A 271 -5.94 15.97 -20.13
C ASP A 271 -4.64 16.80 -20.35
N ALA A 272 -4.51 17.96 -19.71
CA ALA A 272 -3.32 18.81 -19.81
C ALA A 272 -2.17 18.33 -18.90
N SER A 273 -2.45 17.45 -17.93
CA SER A 273 -1.45 16.88 -17.03
C SER A 273 -0.62 15.74 -17.64
N PHE A 274 -0.90 15.35 -18.88
CA PHE A 274 -0.17 14.29 -19.57
C PHE A 274 1.08 14.82 -20.31
N PRO A 275 2.19 14.06 -20.35
CA PRO A 275 2.35 12.72 -19.77
C PRO A 275 2.43 12.73 -18.24
N GLN A 276 1.85 11.71 -17.61
CA GLN A 276 1.90 11.50 -16.17
C GLN A 276 2.97 10.45 -15.87
N LEU A 277 3.94 10.80 -15.01
CA LEU A 277 5.10 9.97 -14.70
C LEU A 277 5.00 9.39 -13.29
N PHE A 278 4.98 8.07 -13.20
CA PHE A 278 5.20 7.34 -11.97
C PHE A 278 6.62 6.78 -11.99
N ALA A 279 7.50 7.36 -11.16
CA ALA A 279 8.92 7.03 -11.13
C ALA A 279 9.25 6.21 -9.88
N ILE A 280 9.96 5.10 -10.05
CA ILE A 280 10.33 4.18 -8.99
C ILE A 280 11.85 4.06 -8.96
N ASP A 281 12.45 4.42 -7.83
CA ASP A 281 13.88 4.35 -7.58
C ASP A 281 14.32 2.90 -7.27
N TYR A 282 13.59 2.23 -6.37
CA TYR A 282 13.84 0.82 -6.10
C TYR A 282 12.60 0.07 -5.61
N VAL A 283 12.66 -1.25 -5.72
CA VAL A 283 11.80 -2.20 -5.00
C VAL A 283 12.69 -3.11 -4.19
N ARG A 284 12.45 -3.23 -2.89
CA ARG A 284 13.20 -4.10 -1.99
C ARG A 284 12.28 -4.95 -1.14
N VAL A 285 12.65 -6.23 -1.00
CA VAL A 285 11.94 -7.18 -0.15
C VAL A 285 12.91 -7.78 0.86
N TYR A 286 12.51 -7.72 2.13
CA TYR A 286 13.27 -8.25 3.24
C TYR A 286 12.45 -9.27 4.01
N GLN A 287 13.11 -10.29 4.56
CA GLN A 287 12.47 -11.26 5.45
C GLN A 287 13.27 -11.38 6.76
N SER A 288 12.61 -11.85 7.82
CA SER A 288 13.28 -12.12 9.09
C SER A 288 14.41 -13.13 8.90
N LYS A 289 15.54 -12.89 9.57
CA LYS A 289 16.63 -13.86 9.68
C LYS A 289 16.21 -15.12 10.42
#